data_AF-A0A955EDM8-F1
#
_entry.id   AF-A0A955EDM8-F1
#
_cell.length_a   1.000
_cell.length_b   1.000
_cell.length_c   1.000
_cell.angle_alpha   90.00
_cell.angle_beta   90.00
_cell.angle_gamma   90.00
#
_symmetry.space_group_name_H-M   'P 1'
#
loop_
_entity.id
_entity.type
_entity.pdbx_description
1 polymer ?
#
loop_
_entity_poly.entity_id
_entity_poly.type
_entity_poly.pdbx_seq_one_letter_code
_entity_poly.pdbx_strand_id
1 'polypeptide(L)'
;GLYRKSLSIGGSYFAKICLWIFAVNDFTSGYKATRVKGYLDKVDLNTIRSKGFAYKIDLLYRIHRLGARIEEVPIKFGLRDRGDSKMERNNMLDSLKVVLSIRLKESANFIKFVVVGFIGLATDLSVFNLLRISMSSANSSYLSGAVAMIVTYLFNNFWSFNDRKISSNTNLVKRFPVYALSSLIPIVARSLLIKSGVARFGDTALVANILFLVGVTFGVIWNFTVYSKFIWKAPNK
;
A
#
# COMPACT_ATOMS: atom_id res chain seq x y z
N GLY A 1 -16.84 3.61 33.02
CA GLY A 1 -15.48 3.03 33.14
C GLY A 1 -15.09 2.15 31.96
N LEU A 2 -15.82 1.05 31.73
CA LEU A 2 -15.47 0.02 30.74
C LEU A 2 -15.61 0.47 29.28
N TYR A 3 -16.68 1.18 28.92
CA TYR A 3 -16.92 1.70 27.56
C TYR A 3 -15.80 2.64 27.07
N ARG A 4 -15.30 3.52 27.94
CA ARG A 4 -14.18 4.43 27.59
C ARG A 4 -12.86 3.66 27.43
N LYS A 5 -12.64 2.64 28.25
CA LYS A 5 -11.45 1.77 28.18
C LYS A 5 -11.45 0.94 26.89
N SER A 6 -12.59 0.36 26.51
CA SER A 6 -12.71 -0.39 25.26
C SER A 6 -12.52 0.49 24.02
N LEU A 7 -13.05 1.71 24.01
CA LEU A 7 -12.82 2.66 22.92
C LEU A 7 -11.35 3.05 22.76
N SER A 8 -10.63 3.27 23.86
CA SER A 8 -9.19 3.61 23.83
C SER A 8 -8.33 2.43 23.37
N ILE A 9 -8.61 1.22 23.88
CA ILE A 9 -7.92 -0.01 23.45
C ILE A 9 -8.22 -0.29 21.98
N GLY A 10 -9.48 -0.22 21.57
CA GLY A 10 -9.90 -0.45 20.19
C GLY A 10 -9.29 0.57 19.22
N GLY A 11 -9.25 1.85 19.58
CA GLY A 11 -8.61 2.89 18.78
C GLY A 11 -7.11 2.68 18.61
N SER A 12 -6.41 2.29 19.69
CA SER A 12 -4.98 1.97 19.62
C SER A 12 -4.71 0.70 18.82
N TYR A 13 -5.54 -0.32 18.95
CA TYR A 13 -5.43 -1.56 18.18
C TYR A 13 -5.69 -1.33 16.68
N PHE A 14 -6.69 -0.50 16.35
CA PHE A 14 -6.96 -0.07 14.99
C PHE A 14 -5.76 0.68 14.39
N ALA A 15 -5.21 1.66 15.12
CA ALA A 15 -4.03 2.41 14.68
C ALA A 15 -2.81 1.50 14.47
N LYS A 16 -2.58 0.52 15.37
CA LYS A 16 -1.53 -0.50 15.26
C LYS A 16 -1.61 -1.24 13.93
N ILE A 17 -2.79 -1.79 13.61
CA ILE A 17 -3.02 -2.58 12.40
C ILE A 17 -2.92 -1.73 11.14
N CYS A 18 -3.50 -0.53 11.13
CA CYS A 18 -3.47 0.32 9.94
C CYS A 18 -2.06 0.87 9.64
N LEU A 19 -1.34 1.30 10.68
CA LEU A 19 -0.02 1.94 10.54
C LEU A 19 1.14 0.94 10.51
N TRP A 20 0.89 -0.34 10.79
CA TRP A 20 1.91 -1.40 10.83
C TRP A 20 3.00 -1.15 11.89
N ILE A 21 2.64 -0.53 13.02
CA ILE A 21 3.56 -0.26 14.13
C ILE A 21 3.23 -1.18 15.31
N PHE A 22 3.68 -2.43 15.25
CA PHE A 22 3.33 -3.44 16.25
C PHE A 22 4.00 -3.25 17.62
N ALA A 23 5.10 -2.48 17.66
CA ALA A 23 5.85 -2.18 18.88
C ALA A 23 5.13 -1.23 19.85
N VAL A 24 4.01 -0.60 19.44
CA VAL A 24 3.29 0.39 20.26
C VAL A 24 1.92 -0.18 20.63
N ASN A 25 1.59 -0.22 21.92
CA ASN A 25 0.27 -0.63 22.40
C ASN A 25 -0.65 0.56 22.65
N ASP A 26 -0.11 1.75 22.95
CA ASP A 26 -0.89 2.97 23.18
C ASP A 26 -0.54 4.11 22.19
N PHE A 27 -1.39 4.23 21.18
CA PHE A 27 -1.32 5.32 20.19
C PHE A 27 -1.98 6.61 20.69
N THR A 28 -2.85 6.50 21.68
CA THR A 28 -3.74 7.58 22.14
C THR A 28 -3.18 8.39 23.30
N SER A 29 -2.16 7.90 23.99
CA SER A 29 -1.53 8.62 25.10
C SER A 29 -0.95 9.96 24.67
N GLY A 30 -1.28 11.00 25.44
CA GLY A 30 -0.71 12.32 25.29
C GLY A 30 0.70 12.48 25.89
N TYR A 31 1.15 11.53 26.70
CA TYR A 31 2.42 11.62 27.42
C TYR A 31 3.50 10.84 26.69
N LYS A 32 4.26 11.53 25.83
CA LYS A 32 5.33 10.94 25.00
C LYS A 32 6.57 11.84 25.06
N ALA A 33 7.73 11.23 25.29
CA ALA A 33 9.02 11.89 25.13
C ALA A 33 9.63 11.48 23.78
N THR A 34 10.17 12.44 23.03
CA THR A 34 10.78 12.20 21.72
C THR A 34 12.15 12.85 21.67
N ARG A 35 13.15 12.11 21.20
CA ARG A 35 14.48 12.66 20.95
C ARG A 35 14.41 13.67 19.80
N VAL A 36 14.96 14.87 20.01
CA VAL A 36 14.95 15.91 18.97
C VAL A 36 15.98 15.59 17.88
N LYS A 37 17.26 15.52 18.26
CA LYS A 37 18.38 15.33 17.33
C LYS A 37 18.24 14.02 16.56
N GLY A 38 18.24 14.12 15.22
CA GLY A 38 18.17 13.01 14.29
C GLY A 38 16.77 12.47 13.99
N TYR A 39 15.73 12.96 14.67
CA TYR A 39 14.34 12.52 14.50
C TYR A 39 13.38 13.70 14.35
N LEU A 40 13.05 14.40 15.44
CA LEU A 40 12.06 15.48 15.40
C LEU A 40 12.52 16.65 14.52
N ASP A 41 13.82 16.93 14.51
CA ASP A 41 14.47 17.94 13.65
C ASP A 41 14.36 17.64 12.14
N LYS A 42 14.21 16.36 11.77
CA LYS A 42 13.99 15.94 10.37
C LYS A 42 12.52 15.93 9.96
N VAL A 43 11.59 16.13 10.90
CA VAL A 43 10.16 16.13 10.62
C VAL A 43 9.70 17.56 10.33
N ASP A 44 9.18 17.78 9.12
CA ASP A 44 8.50 19.04 8.80
C ASP A 44 7.18 19.16 9.56
N LEU A 45 7.19 19.97 10.62
CA LEU A 45 6.06 20.21 11.51
C LEU A 45 4.89 20.95 10.82
N ASN A 46 5.15 21.70 9.75
CA ASN A 46 4.11 22.43 9.02
C ASN A 46 3.20 21.50 8.21
N THR A 47 3.66 20.28 7.92
CA THR A 47 2.89 19.28 7.16
C THR A 47 2.12 18.31 8.04
N ILE A 48 2.07 18.54 9.35
CA ILE A 48 1.30 17.72 10.29
C ILE A 48 -0.19 17.85 9.99
N ARG A 49 -0.88 16.71 9.86
CA ARG A 49 -2.25 16.66 9.32
C ARG A 49 -3.34 17.13 10.26
N SER A 50 -3.10 17.11 11.56
CA SER A 50 -4.07 17.52 12.57
C SER A 50 -3.49 18.59 13.46
N LYS A 51 -4.31 19.60 13.76
CA LYS A 51 -4.04 20.62 14.79
C LYS A 51 -4.61 20.21 16.16
N GLY A 52 -5.39 19.12 16.20
CA GLY A 52 -5.99 18.54 17.39
C GLY A 52 -5.18 17.35 17.92
N PHE A 53 -5.76 16.56 18.82
CA PHE A 53 -5.07 15.50 19.57
C PHE A 53 -4.36 14.44 18.69
N ALA A 54 -4.84 14.24 17.47
CA ALA A 54 -4.36 13.23 16.53
C ALA A 54 -2.96 13.53 15.96
N TYR A 55 -2.43 14.75 16.14
CA TYR A 55 -1.09 15.12 15.68
C TYR A 55 0.01 14.19 16.21
N LYS A 56 -0.15 13.67 17.44
CA LYS A 56 0.80 12.75 18.08
C LYS A 56 0.90 11.41 17.35
N ILE A 57 -0.19 10.96 16.73
CA ILE A 57 -0.21 9.73 15.93
C ILE A 57 0.58 9.95 14.63
N ASP A 58 0.36 11.08 13.95
CA ASP A 58 1.14 11.43 12.74
C ASP A 58 2.63 11.60 13.08
N LEU A 59 2.94 12.25 14.21
CA LEU A 59 4.30 12.45 14.66
C LEU A 59 5.01 11.13 14.99
N LEU A 60 4.36 10.27 15.77
CA LEU A 60 4.84 8.91 16.07
C LEU A 60 5.09 8.12 14.78
N TYR A 61 4.16 8.17 13.83
CA TYR A 61 4.29 7.50 12.55
C TYR A 61 5.53 7.98 11.78
N ARG A 62 5.74 9.30 11.68
CA ARG A 62 6.89 9.88 10.96
C ARG A 62 8.22 9.53 11.61
N ILE A 63 8.29 9.61 12.93
CA ILE A 63 9.50 9.27 13.69
C ILE A 63 9.80 7.77 13.57
N HIS A 64 8.78 6.92 13.62
CA HIS A 64 8.93 5.49 13.36
C HIS A 64 9.49 5.22 11.96
N ARG A 65 9.01 5.94 10.93
CA ARG A 65 9.52 5.85 9.55
C ARG A 65 10.97 6.32 9.39
N LEU A 66 11.48 7.12 10.31
CA LEU A 66 12.90 7.50 10.38
C LEU A 66 13.77 6.43 11.08
N GLY A 67 13.19 5.29 11.49
CA GLY A 67 13.91 4.20 12.16
C GLY A 67 14.14 4.43 13.65
N ALA A 68 13.31 5.25 14.30
CA ALA A 68 13.38 5.43 15.74
C ALA A 68 12.98 4.15 16.49
N ARG A 69 13.72 3.85 17.56
CA ARG A 69 13.31 2.85 18.56
C ARG A 69 12.21 3.44 19.44
N ILE A 70 11.15 2.68 19.65
CA ILE A 70 9.99 3.09 20.45
C ILE A 70 9.88 2.13 21.62
N GLU A 71 9.83 2.67 22.83
CA GLU A 71 9.68 1.94 24.09
C GLU A 71 8.48 2.49 24.85
N GLU A 72 7.73 1.61 25.52
CA GLU A 72 6.59 1.99 26.34
C GLU A 72 6.92 1.85 27.82
N VAL A 73 6.90 2.97 28.54
CA VAL A 73 7.10 2.99 30.00
C VAL A 73 5.72 2.99 30.67
N PRO A 74 5.41 1.98 31.52
CA PRO A 74 4.13 1.92 32.21
C PRO A 74 3.92 3.13 33.13
N ILE A 75 2.77 3.78 32.99
CA ILE A 75 2.36 4.92 33.84
C ILE A 75 1.03 4.62 34.52
N LYS A 76 0.86 5.08 35.76
CA LYS A 76 -0.43 5.09 36.44
C LYS A 76 -1.10 6.45 36.22
N PHE A 77 -2.20 6.47 35.49
CA PHE A 77 -3.00 7.68 35.31
C PHE A 77 -3.74 8.02 36.62
N GLY A 78 -3.38 9.15 37.23
CA GLY A 78 -4.07 9.68 38.40
C GLY A 78 -5.47 10.22 38.05
N LEU A 79 -6.33 10.31 39.07
CA LEU A 79 -7.60 11.04 38.94
C LEU A 79 -7.30 12.54 38.85
N ARG A 80 -8.11 13.26 38.08
CA ARG A 80 -7.95 14.70 37.91
C ARG A 80 -8.61 15.40 39.11
N ASP A 81 -7.84 16.16 39.88
CA ASP A 81 -8.35 16.80 41.10
C ASP A 81 -9.30 17.98 40.83
N ARG A 82 -9.16 18.68 39.68
CA ARG A 82 -10.00 19.84 39.31
C ARG A 82 -10.23 20.01 37.80
N GLY A 83 -11.43 20.49 37.44
CA GLY A 83 -11.83 20.93 36.09
C GLY A 83 -12.47 19.87 35.20
N ASP A 84 -13.39 20.31 34.34
CA ASP A 84 -14.16 19.44 33.43
C ASP A 84 -13.31 18.84 32.29
N SER A 85 -13.72 17.65 31.87
CA SER A 85 -13.10 16.90 30.78
C SER A 85 -13.33 17.59 29.43
N LYS A 86 -12.31 18.28 28.92
CA LYS A 86 -12.27 18.82 27.53
C LYS A 86 -12.08 17.74 26.44
N MET A 87 -12.25 16.46 26.76
CA MET A 87 -12.24 15.41 25.73
C MET A 87 -13.52 15.50 24.89
N GLU A 88 -13.47 16.37 23.89
CA GLU A 88 -14.53 16.50 22.90
C GLU A 88 -14.56 15.24 22.01
N ARG A 89 -15.77 14.74 21.73
CA ARG A 89 -16.05 13.61 20.80
C ARG A 89 -15.36 13.79 19.44
N ASN A 90 -15.10 15.05 19.06
CA ASN A 90 -14.41 15.46 17.84
C ASN A 90 -12.97 14.88 17.74
N ASN A 91 -12.29 14.65 18.86
CA ASN A 91 -10.91 14.14 18.89
C ASN A 91 -10.78 12.69 18.41
N MET A 92 -11.81 11.86 18.59
CA MET A 92 -11.79 10.46 18.16
C MET A 92 -11.91 10.36 16.63
N LEU A 93 -12.85 11.11 16.04
CA LEU A 93 -13.03 11.17 14.58
C LEU A 93 -11.79 11.75 13.90
N ASP A 94 -11.17 12.77 14.49
CA ASP A 94 -9.91 13.34 13.99
C ASP A 94 -8.78 12.31 14.01
N SER A 95 -8.65 11.53 15.09
CA SER A 95 -7.68 10.43 15.18
C SER A 95 -7.90 9.37 14.10
N LEU A 96 -9.15 8.97 13.88
CA LEU A 96 -9.51 8.02 12.82
C LEU A 96 -9.17 8.56 11.43
N LYS A 97 -9.52 9.83 11.16
CA LYS A 97 -9.20 10.51 9.89
C LYS A 97 -7.69 10.55 9.65
N VAL A 98 -6.88 10.89 10.66
CA VAL A 98 -5.42 10.91 10.54
C VAL A 98 -4.89 9.51 10.20
N VAL A 99 -5.27 8.48 10.95
CA VAL A 99 -4.82 7.09 10.71
C VAL A 99 -5.18 6.62 9.30
N LEU A 100 -6.44 6.81 8.88
CA LEU A 100 -6.91 6.43 7.55
C LEU A 100 -6.18 7.24 6.46
N SER A 101 -6.01 8.56 6.64
CA SER A 101 -5.30 9.39 5.67
C SER A 101 -3.84 8.97 5.48
N ILE A 102 -3.16 8.57 6.55
CA ILE A 102 -1.79 8.03 6.48
C ILE A 102 -1.82 6.72 5.69
N ARG A 103 -2.72 5.79 6.03
CA ARG A 103 -2.80 4.50 5.34
C ARG A 103 -3.15 4.64 3.85
N LEU A 104 -4.11 5.51 3.53
CA LEU A 104 -4.49 5.81 2.15
C LEU A 104 -3.33 6.42 1.38
N LYS A 105 -2.58 7.36 1.97
CA LYS A 105 -1.41 7.96 1.31
C LYS A 105 -0.30 6.94 1.06
N GLU A 106 -0.04 6.04 2.01
CA GLU A 106 0.94 4.95 1.84
C GLU A 106 0.49 3.94 0.78
N SER A 107 -0.80 3.65 0.72
CA SER A 107 -1.37 2.68 -0.23
C SER A 107 -1.76 3.30 -1.57
N ALA A 108 -1.65 4.62 -1.73
CA ALA A 108 -2.15 5.34 -2.91
C ALA A 108 -1.51 4.83 -4.21
N ASN A 109 -0.20 4.60 -4.20
CA ASN A 109 0.50 4.09 -5.38
C ASN A 109 0.09 2.65 -5.69
N PHE A 110 -0.23 1.84 -4.68
CA PHE A 110 -0.77 0.49 -4.86
C PHE A 110 -2.18 0.51 -5.46
N ILE A 111 -3.06 1.38 -4.97
CA ILE A 111 -4.42 1.54 -5.50
C ILE A 111 -4.36 2.01 -6.96
N LYS A 112 -3.56 3.04 -7.27
CA LYS A 112 -3.35 3.50 -8.65
C LYS A 112 -2.81 2.38 -9.54
N PHE A 113 -1.86 1.59 -9.03
CA PHE A 113 -1.32 0.44 -9.75
C PHE A 113 -2.39 -0.59 -10.10
N VAL A 114 -3.26 -0.93 -9.15
CA VAL A 114 -4.39 -1.86 -9.40
C VAL A 114 -5.35 -1.29 -10.44
N VAL A 115 -5.68 0.01 -10.36
CA VAL A 115 -6.53 0.69 -11.35
C VAL A 115 -5.89 0.67 -12.74
N VAL A 116 -4.58 0.92 -12.84
CA VAL A 116 -3.84 0.81 -14.11
C VAL A 116 -3.89 -0.62 -14.66
N GLY A 117 -3.84 -1.64 -13.80
CA GLY A 117 -4.05 -3.03 -14.20
C GLY A 117 -5.42 -3.27 -14.87
N PHE A 118 -6.49 -2.73 -14.30
CA PHE A 118 -7.83 -2.81 -14.90
C PHE A 118 -7.92 -2.04 -16.22
N ILE A 119 -7.29 -0.87 -16.32
CA ILE A 119 -7.19 -0.11 -17.58
C ILE A 119 -6.44 -0.94 -18.63
N GLY A 120 -5.36 -1.62 -18.24
CA GLY A 120 -4.63 -2.53 -19.11
C GLY A 120 -5.50 -3.67 -19.64
N LEU A 121 -6.28 -4.31 -18.77
CA LEU A 121 -7.23 -5.36 -19.15
C LEU A 121 -8.30 -4.83 -20.12
N ALA A 122 -8.90 -3.67 -19.83
CA ALA A 122 -9.89 -3.06 -20.70
C ALA A 122 -9.29 -2.70 -22.08
N THR A 123 -8.04 -2.22 -22.09
CA THR A 123 -7.28 -1.93 -23.31
C THR A 123 -7.06 -3.20 -24.11
N ASP A 124 -6.61 -4.28 -23.47
CA ASP A 124 -6.38 -5.58 -24.09
C ASP A 124 -7.64 -6.10 -24.78
N LEU A 125 -8.77 -6.13 -24.06
CA LEU A 125 -10.07 -6.54 -24.61
C LEU A 125 -10.51 -5.68 -25.79
N SER A 126 -10.32 -4.37 -25.71
CA SER A 126 -10.73 -3.44 -26.78
C SER A 126 -9.88 -3.64 -28.03
N VAL A 127 -8.55 -3.66 -27.88
CA VAL A 127 -7.61 -3.84 -28.99
C VAL A 127 -7.74 -5.23 -29.59
N PHE A 128 -7.92 -6.27 -28.78
CA PHE A 128 -8.16 -7.63 -29.24
C PHE A 128 -9.38 -7.71 -30.16
N ASN A 129 -10.50 -7.14 -29.72
CA ASN A 129 -11.75 -7.16 -30.48
C ASN A 129 -11.69 -6.35 -31.77
N LEU A 130 -10.90 -5.28 -31.82
CA LEU A 130 -10.63 -4.54 -33.05
C LEU A 130 -9.74 -5.33 -34.01
N LEU A 131 -8.65 -5.92 -33.51
CA LEU A 131 -7.68 -6.64 -34.33
C LEU A 131 -8.23 -7.95 -34.90
N ARG A 132 -9.14 -8.64 -34.20
CA ARG A 132 -9.76 -9.89 -34.70
C ARG A 132 -10.67 -9.70 -35.91
N ILE A 133 -11.02 -8.44 -36.24
CA ILE A 133 -11.80 -8.13 -37.45
C ILE A 133 -10.92 -8.35 -38.70
N SER A 134 -9.62 -8.06 -38.59
CA SER A 134 -8.68 -8.10 -39.73
C SER A 134 -7.68 -9.24 -39.66
N MET A 135 -7.45 -9.84 -38.50
CA MET A 135 -6.40 -10.84 -38.26
C MET A 135 -6.93 -12.09 -37.55
N SER A 136 -6.15 -13.18 -37.59
CA SER A 136 -6.47 -14.39 -36.83
C SER A 136 -6.51 -14.12 -35.33
N SER A 137 -7.40 -14.81 -34.61
CA SER A 137 -7.59 -14.58 -33.16
C SER A 137 -6.31 -14.83 -32.34
N ALA A 138 -5.45 -15.76 -32.78
CA ALA A 138 -4.15 -15.99 -32.14
C ALA A 138 -3.22 -14.77 -32.25
N ASN A 139 -3.05 -14.24 -33.47
CA ASN A 139 -2.19 -13.07 -33.71
C ASN A 139 -2.75 -11.81 -33.03
N SER A 140 -4.08 -11.65 -33.03
CA SER A 140 -4.75 -10.55 -32.33
C SER A 140 -4.50 -10.60 -30.82
N SER A 141 -4.48 -11.79 -30.20
CA SER A 141 -4.22 -11.94 -28.75
C SER A 141 -2.79 -11.55 -28.38
N TYR A 142 -1.79 -11.96 -29.18
CA TYR A 142 -0.41 -11.57 -28.90
C TYR A 142 -0.19 -10.06 -29.04
N LEU A 143 -0.77 -9.45 -30.08
CA LEU A 143 -0.59 -8.03 -30.36
C LEU A 143 -1.33 -7.15 -29.35
N SER A 144 -2.57 -7.49 -29.01
CA SER A 144 -3.35 -6.78 -27.97
C SER A 144 -2.66 -6.85 -26.61
N GLY A 145 -2.16 -8.02 -26.20
CA GLY A 145 -1.44 -8.18 -24.94
C GLY A 145 -0.14 -7.35 -24.90
N ALA A 146 0.58 -7.27 -26.01
CA ALA A 146 1.78 -6.43 -26.12
C ALA A 146 1.44 -4.93 -25.99
N VAL A 147 0.38 -4.48 -26.67
CA VAL A 147 -0.11 -3.10 -26.58
C VAL A 147 -0.56 -2.77 -25.15
N ALA A 148 -1.35 -3.65 -24.52
CA ALA A 148 -1.79 -3.49 -23.15
C ALA A 148 -0.62 -3.37 -22.17
N MET A 149 0.43 -4.20 -22.34
CA MET A 149 1.62 -4.16 -21.50
C MET A 149 2.42 -2.85 -21.65
N ILE A 150 2.45 -2.27 -22.85
CA ILE A 150 3.06 -0.96 -23.08
C ILE A 150 2.20 0.14 -22.42
N VAL A 151 0.88 0.09 -22.59
CA VAL A 151 -0.05 1.06 -21.99
C VAL A 151 0.05 1.04 -20.47
N THR A 152 0.07 -0.14 -19.83
CA THR A 152 0.21 -0.25 -18.37
C THR A 152 1.56 0.26 -17.90
N TYR A 153 2.64 0.01 -18.64
CA TYR A 153 3.97 0.53 -18.29
C TYR A 153 4.00 2.07 -18.32
N LEU A 154 3.47 2.67 -19.39
CA LEU A 154 3.43 4.12 -19.56
C LEU A 154 2.51 4.80 -18.54
N PHE A 155 1.32 4.25 -18.30
CA PHE A 155 0.39 4.77 -17.29
C PHE A 155 0.94 4.65 -15.87
N ASN A 156 1.66 3.56 -15.56
CA ASN A 156 2.33 3.44 -14.27
C ASN A 156 3.41 4.51 -14.09
N ASN A 157 4.18 4.81 -15.15
CA ASN A 157 5.16 5.90 -15.11
C ASN A 157 4.51 7.29 -14.99
N PHE A 158 3.37 7.49 -15.66
CA PHE A 158 2.68 8.78 -15.70
C PHE A 158 1.89 9.08 -14.41
N TRP A 159 1.23 8.07 -13.81
CA TRP A 159 0.27 8.28 -12.73
C TRP A 159 0.56 7.49 -11.45
N SER A 160 0.72 6.17 -11.53
CA SER A 160 0.89 5.31 -10.34
C SER A 160 2.15 5.66 -9.54
N PHE A 161 3.24 5.96 -10.24
CA PHE A 161 4.55 6.29 -9.66
C PHE A 161 5.00 7.70 -10.07
N ASN A 162 4.07 8.63 -10.27
CA ASN A 162 4.38 9.99 -10.72
C ASN A 162 5.32 10.74 -9.77
N ASP A 163 5.31 10.42 -8.47
CA ASP A 163 6.24 10.95 -7.46
C ASP A 163 7.72 10.63 -7.73
N ARG A 164 7.97 9.64 -8.59
CA ARG A 164 9.29 9.12 -8.95
C ARG A 164 9.34 8.71 -10.42
N LYS A 165 8.69 9.54 -11.25
CA LYS A 165 8.57 9.37 -12.70
C LYS A 165 9.94 9.31 -13.37
N ILE A 166 10.09 8.40 -14.33
CA ILE A 166 11.26 8.35 -15.20
C ILE A 166 11.06 9.39 -16.30
N SER A 167 11.87 10.45 -16.27
CA SER A 167 11.80 11.57 -17.24
C SER A 167 12.62 11.33 -18.51
N SER A 168 13.70 10.55 -18.43
CA SER A 168 14.57 10.29 -19.57
C SER A 168 14.04 9.14 -20.45
N ASN A 169 13.85 9.40 -21.74
CA ASN A 169 13.39 8.41 -22.72
C ASN A 169 14.31 7.19 -22.79
N THR A 170 15.64 7.38 -22.66
CA THR A 170 16.60 6.27 -22.70
C THR A 170 16.42 5.34 -21.51
N ASN A 171 16.20 5.89 -20.31
CA ASN A 171 15.93 5.09 -19.11
C ASN A 171 14.57 4.41 -19.16
N LEU A 172 13.58 5.04 -19.79
CA LEU A 172 12.24 4.48 -19.96
C LEU A 172 12.28 3.23 -20.85
N VAL A 173 13.04 3.27 -21.95
CA VAL A 173 13.25 2.10 -22.82
C VAL A 173 14.09 1.03 -22.13
N LYS A 174 15.19 1.41 -21.46
CA LYS A 174 16.07 0.45 -20.75
C LYS A 174 15.36 -0.35 -19.66
N ARG A 175 14.35 0.23 -18.99
CA ARG A 175 13.62 -0.43 -17.90
C ARG A 175 12.42 -1.26 -18.37
N PHE A 176 11.98 -1.11 -19.61
CA PHE A 176 10.85 -1.86 -20.16
C PHE A 176 11.10 -3.38 -20.24
N PRO A 177 12.27 -3.90 -20.67
CA PRO A 177 12.52 -5.34 -20.65
C PRO A 177 12.43 -5.95 -19.25
N VAL A 178 12.96 -5.24 -18.24
CA VAL A 178 12.87 -5.67 -16.83
C VAL A 178 11.40 -5.71 -16.38
N TYR A 179 10.59 -4.72 -16.77
CA TYR A 179 9.15 -4.71 -16.54
C TYR A 179 8.46 -5.93 -17.17
N ALA A 180 8.67 -6.15 -18.46
CA ALA A 180 8.01 -7.22 -19.21
C ALA A 180 8.39 -8.61 -18.68
N LEU A 181 9.69 -8.87 -18.48
CA LEU A 181 10.18 -10.15 -17.97
C LEU A 181 9.71 -10.41 -16.54
N SER A 182 9.71 -9.39 -15.68
CA SER A 182 9.22 -9.54 -14.30
C SER A 182 7.74 -9.90 -14.25
N SER A 183 6.93 -9.36 -15.17
CA SER A 183 5.49 -9.64 -15.27
C SER A 183 5.17 -11.10 -15.63
N LEU A 184 6.11 -11.82 -16.24
CA LEU A 184 5.93 -13.24 -16.57
C LEU A 184 6.07 -14.15 -15.35
N ILE A 185 6.83 -13.73 -14.34
CA ILE A 185 7.14 -14.55 -13.16
C ILE A 185 5.85 -14.98 -12.42
N PRO A 186 4.90 -14.08 -12.10
CA PRO A 186 3.66 -14.50 -11.48
C PRO A 186 2.79 -15.41 -12.34
N ILE A 187 2.81 -15.23 -13.66
CA ILE A 187 2.01 -16.02 -14.59
C ILE A 187 2.49 -17.48 -14.55
N VAL A 188 3.82 -17.67 -14.63
CA VAL A 188 4.45 -18.99 -14.51
C VAL A 188 4.23 -19.57 -13.12
N ALA A 189 4.46 -18.79 -12.06
CA ALA A 189 4.28 -19.23 -10.67
C ALA A 189 2.83 -19.68 -10.41
N ARG A 190 1.82 -18.94 -10.88
CA ARG A 190 0.41 -19.32 -10.78
C ARG A 190 0.13 -20.61 -11.55
N SER A 191 0.66 -20.77 -12.76
CA SER A 191 0.48 -21.98 -13.56
C SER A 191 1.04 -23.22 -12.83
N LEU A 192 2.23 -23.12 -12.25
CA LEU A 192 2.85 -24.18 -11.45
C LEU A 192 2.08 -24.46 -10.15
N LEU A 193 1.57 -23.42 -9.47
CA LEU A 193 0.75 -23.54 -8.27
C LEU A 193 -0.54 -24.32 -8.55
N ILE A 194 -1.23 -23.99 -9.64
CA ILE A 194 -2.47 -24.69 -10.03
C ILE A 194 -2.14 -26.14 -10.39
N LYS A 195 -1.14 -26.38 -11.24
CA LYS A 195 -0.73 -27.73 -11.67
C LYS A 195 -0.39 -28.63 -10.47
N SER A 196 0.41 -28.13 -9.53
CA SER A 196 0.81 -28.89 -8.34
C SER A 196 -0.33 -29.05 -7.33
N GLY A 197 -1.13 -28.01 -7.11
CA GLY A 197 -2.22 -28.04 -6.14
C GLY A 197 -3.37 -28.94 -6.58
N VAL A 198 -3.77 -28.89 -7.84
CA VAL A 198 -4.78 -29.80 -8.41
C VAL A 198 -4.30 -31.25 -8.35
N ALA A 199 -3.03 -31.52 -8.66
CA ALA A 199 -2.48 -32.87 -8.57
C ALA A 199 -2.48 -33.43 -7.14
N ARG A 200 -2.43 -32.58 -6.11
CA ARG A 200 -2.37 -33.00 -4.69
C ARG A 200 -3.73 -33.01 -3.99
N PHE A 201 -4.64 -32.12 -4.37
CA PHE A 201 -5.93 -31.92 -3.70
C PHE A 201 -7.14 -32.30 -4.57
N GLY A 202 -6.91 -32.76 -5.80
CA GLY A 202 -7.94 -33.13 -6.77
C GLY A 202 -8.37 -31.98 -7.69
N ASP A 203 -8.68 -32.31 -8.94
CA ASP A 203 -9.13 -31.34 -9.95
C ASP A 203 -10.62 -31.03 -9.81
N THR A 204 -10.93 -30.27 -8.76
CA THR A 204 -12.27 -29.73 -8.54
C THR A 204 -12.28 -28.24 -8.85
N ALA A 205 -13.43 -27.74 -9.33
CA ALA A 205 -13.60 -26.32 -9.61
C ALA A 205 -13.30 -25.44 -8.39
N LEU A 206 -13.59 -25.91 -7.17
CA LEU A 206 -13.30 -25.18 -5.94
C LEU A 206 -11.79 -25.05 -5.72
N VAL A 207 -11.03 -26.15 -5.80
CA VAL A 207 -9.57 -26.15 -5.63
C VAL A 207 -8.90 -25.28 -6.69
N ALA A 208 -9.27 -25.45 -7.96
CA ALA A 208 -8.70 -24.70 -9.06
C ALA A 208 -8.94 -23.19 -8.92
N ASN A 209 -10.16 -22.77 -8.56
CA ASN A 209 -10.49 -21.35 -8.39
C ASN A 209 -9.80 -20.72 -7.17
N ILE A 210 -9.68 -21.45 -6.05
CA ILE A 210 -8.93 -20.96 -4.88
C ILE A 210 -7.46 -20.74 -5.24
N LEU A 211 -6.81 -21.74 -5.87
CA LEU A 211 -5.42 -21.63 -6.29
C LEU A 211 -5.22 -20.52 -7.32
N PHE A 212 -6.17 -20.36 -8.24
CA PHE A 212 -6.16 -19.27 -9.20
C PHE A 212 -6.19 -17.90 -8.52
N LEU A 213 -7.10 -17.69 -7.57
CA LEU A 213 -7.20 -16.45 -6.81
C LEU A 213 -5.92 -16.17 -6.00
N VAL A 214 -5.39 -17.19 -5.31
CA VAL A 214 -4.12 -17.09 -4.57
C VAL A 214 -2.98 -16.67 -5.50
N GLY A 215 -2.88 -17.28 -6.68
CA GLY A 215 -1.85 -16.94 -7.67
C GLY A 215 -2.00 -15.53 -8.25
N VAL A 216 -3.24 -15.07 -8.49
CA VAL A 216 -3.51 -13.69 -8.93
C VAL A 216 -3.12 -12.69 -7.83
N THR A 217 -3.50 -12.94 -6.58
CA THR A 217 -3.12 -12.08 -5.45
C THR A 217 -1.61 -12.00 -5.29
N PHE A 218 -0.92 -13.14 -5.36
CA PHE A 218 0.54 -13.18 -5.36
C PHE A 218 1.12 -12.32 -6.50
N GLY A 219 0.58 -12.44 -7.71
CA GLY A 219 1.07 -11.69 -8.86
C GLY A 219 0.92 -10.18 -8.74
N VAL A 220 -0.21 -9.71 -8.21
CA VAL A 220 -0.41 -8.27 -7.94
C VAL A 220 0.61 -7.75 -6.92
N ILE A 221 0.86 -8.50 -5.84
CA ILE A 221 1.83 -8.13 -4.80
C ILE A 221 3.26 -8.15 -5.34
N TRP A 222 3.62 -9.20 -6.08
CA TRP A 222 4.92 -9.35 -6.72
C TRP A 222 5.21 -8.19 -7.68
N ASN A 223 4.30 -7.96 -8.63
CA ASN A 223 4.46 -6.91 -9.64
C ASN A 223 4.61 -5.54 -8.96
N PHE A 224 3.73 -5.18 -8.02
CA PHE A 224 3.86 -3.92 -7.30
C PHE A 224 5.20 -3.79 -6.57
N THR A 225 5.67 -4.86 -5.93
CA THR A 225 6.93 -4.86 -5.18
C THR A 225 8.13 -4.67 -6.10
N VAL A 226 8.19 -5.42 -7.21
CA VAL A 226 9.30 -5.29 -8.16
C VAL A 226 9.29 -3.92 -8.82
N TYR A 227 8.12 -3.45 -9.24
CA TYR A 227 7.98 -2.17 -9.91
C TYR A 227 8.35 -1.02 -8.99
N SER A 228 7.91 -1.04 -7.72
CA SER A 228 8.21 0.02 -6.76
C SER A 228 9.67 0.01 -6.27
N LYS A 229 10.36 -1.13 -6.24
CA LYS A 229 11.75 -1.23 -5.74
C LYS A 229 12.83 -1.19 -6.82
N PHE A 230 12.56 -1.70 -8.01
CA PHE A 230 13.57 -1.85 -9.05
C PHE A 230 13.34 -0.92 -10.23
N ILE A 231 12.08 -0.74 -10.67
CA ILE A 231 11.75 0.03 -11.88
C ILE A 231 11.55 1.50 -11.55
N TRP A 232 10.67 1.83 -10.61
CA TRP A 232 10.42 3.19 -10.13
C TRP A 232 10.94 3.33 -8.72
N LYS A 233 12.27 3.39 -8.60
CA LYS A 233 12.96 3.53 -7.31
C LYS A 233 12.61 4.86 -6.66
N ALA A 234 12.30 4.84 -5.38
CA ALA A 234 12.25 6.07 -4.60
C ALA A 234 13.66 6.71 -4.60
N PRO A 235 13.78 8.04 -4.70
CA PRO A 235 15.07 8.70 -4.49
C PRO A 235 15.60 8.29 -3.10
N ASN A 236 16.89 7.96 -3.01
CA ASN A 236 17.53 7.68 -1.73
C ASN A 236 17.29 8.90 -0.83
N LYS A 237 16.61 8.68 0.30
CA LYS A 237 16.42 9.67 1.36
C LYS A 237 17.55 9.58 2.37
#